data_AF-A0A817T4D3-F1
#
_entry.id   AF-A0A817T4D3-F1
#
_cell.length_a   1.000
_cell.length_b   1.000
_cell.length_c   1.000
_cell.angle_alpha   90.00
_cell.angle_beta   90.00
_cell.angle_gamma   90.00
#
_symmetry.space_group_name_H-M   'P 1'
#
loop_
_entity.id
_entity.type
_entity.pdbx_description
1 polymer ?
#
loop_
_entity_poly.entity_id
_entity_poly.type
_entity_poly.pdbx_seq_one_letter_code
_entity_poly.pdbx_strand_id
1 'polypeptide(L)'
;MLESDKAKQLSAVLGVTIHPEQVVFAQTQMRTLTDFHNKHVLVSEQGQAEDIARMYRIAFKSTTTIEKICEAFPELDMANHMNRFRLSKMISTQGFVHDENFRPIDAIVLLGEPIQWERSLQVIIDLLLTDGNPAIIPDGSNTEHDHIPIIACNRDLVFKTAADIPRFGHGAFLTYLETLYKSISGHDLKYTAFVGKPFEISYKYAEAIANQVALANGQSKIEKVYFIEDNPDVDIVGVNMYNYLLQQMMNLRIICTGVYEPNKQKLDDKNPWKLPTTIKLDVLKTVKYILLKET
;
A
#
# COMPACT_ATOMS: atom_id res chain seq x y z
N MET A 1 -7.27 10.87 1.56
CA MET A 1 -8.56 11.14 0.87
C MET A 1 -9.51 10.00 1.18
N LEU A 2 -10.74 10.28 1.61
CA LEU A 2 -11.72 9.24 1.93
C LEU A 2 -12.46 8.75 0.68
N GLU A 3 -13.04 7.55 0.75
CA GLU A 3 -13.87 6.97 -0.31
C GLU A 3 -15.02 7.91 -0.70
N SER A 4 -15.62 8.60 0.28
CA SER A 4 -16.70 9.56 0.06
C SER A 4 -16.28 10.77 -0.78
N ASP A 5 -15.06 11.25 -0.57
CA ASP A 5 -14.55 12.42 -1.29
C ASP A 5 -14.28 12.04 -2.74
N LYS A 6 -13.71 10.84 -2.95
CA LYS A 6 -13.42 10.32 -4.28
C LYS A 6 -14.69 9.98 -5.04
N ALA A 7 -15.68 9.39 -4.39
CA ALA A 7 -16.98 9.08 -4.99
C ALA A 7 -17.67 10.36 -5.50
N LYS A 8 -17.66 11.45 -4.70
CA LYS A 8 -18.16 12.76 -5.13
C LYS A 8 -17.38 13.32 -6.32
N GLN A 9 -16.05 13.26 -6.27
CA GLN A 9 -15.20 13.71 -7.37
C GLN A 9 -15.51 12.96 -8.68
N LEU A 10 -15.55 11.61 -8.61
CA LEU A 10 -15.85 10.77 -9.76
C LEU A 10 -17.26 11.01 -10.29
N SER A 11 -18.24 11.20 -9.39
CA SER A 11 -19.62 11.49 -9.80
C SER A 11 -19.72 12.78 -10.60
N ALA A 12 -19.02 13.84 -10.16
CA ALA A 12 -18.99 15.12 -10.85
C ALA A 12 -18.34 15.04 -12.24
N VAL A 13 -17.26 14.25 -12.37
CA VAL A 13 -16.53 14.09 -13.64
C VAL A 13 -17.30 13.21 -14.62
N LEU A 14 -17.92 12.14 -14.14
CA LEU A 14 -18.56 11.13 -15.00
C LEU A 14 -20.04 11.43 -15.28
N GLY A 15 -20.66 12.35 -14.54
CA GLY A 15 -22.08 12.69 -14.69
C GLY A 15 -23.05 11.60 -14.22
N VAL A 16 -22.57 10.65 -13.41
CA VAL A 16 -23.35 9.56 -12.82
C VAL A 16 -23.10 9.47 -11.32
N THR A 17 -24.07 9.04 -10.53
CA THR A 17 -23.88 8.87 -9.09
C THR A 17 -23.00 7.66 -8.81
N ILE A 18 -21.85 7.90 -8.18
CA ILE A 18 -20.96 6.88 -7.62
C ILE A 18 -21.10 6.93 -6.11
N HIS A 19 -21.43 5.80 -5.50
CA HIS A 19 -21.52 5.66 -4.06
C HIS A 19 -20.16 5.34 -3.43
N PRO A 20 -19.87 5.80 -2.19
CA PRO A 20 -18.60 5.53 -1.52
C PRO A 20 -18.24 4.05 -1.43
N GLU A 21 -19.24 3.18 -1.29
CA GLU A 21 -19.10 1.72 -1.22
C GLU A 21 -18.57 1.12 -2.54
N GLN A 22 -18.64 1.85 -3.65
CA GLN A 22 -18.13 1.44 -4.96
C GLN A 22 -16.68 1.89 -5.20
N VAL A 23 -16.08 2.61 -4.24
CA VAL A 23 -14.69 3.09 -4.32
C VAL A 23 -13.83 2.26 -3.38
N VAL A 24 -12.78 1.64 -3.93
CA VAL A 24 -11.81 0.86 -3.17
C VAL A 24 -10.44 1.47 -3.36
N PHE A 25 -9.79 1.83 -2.24
CA PHE A 25 -8.38 2.22 -2.23
C PHE A 25 -7.51 1.13 -1.61
N ALA A 26 -6.19 1.23 -1.79
CA ALA A 26 -5.22 0.38 -1.10
C ALA A 26 -5.38 0.46 0.43
N GLN A 27 -5.57 1.66 0.99
CA GLN A 27 -5.82 1.84 2.41
C GLN A 27 -7.14 1.22 2.90
N THR A 28 -8.16 1.15 2.05
CA THR A 28 -9.44 0.53 2.39
C THR A 28 -9.26 -0.96 2.66
N GLN A 29 -8.34 -1.60 1.93
CA GLN A 29 -8.03 -3.03 2.07
C GLN A 29 -7.36 -3.35 3.41
N MET A 30 -6.80 -2.35 4.12
CA MET A 30 -6.24 -2.55 5.47
C MET A 30 -7.27 -3.04 6.49
N ARG A 31 -8.57 -2.81 6.25
CA ARG A 31 -9.66 -3.36 7.08
C ARG A 31 -9.70 -4.89 7.11
N THR A 32 -9.01 -5.54 6.16
CA THR A 32 -8.89 -7.01 6.12
C THR A 32 -7.79 -7.54 7.06
N LEU A 33 -6.89 -6.67 7.52
CA LEU A 33 -5.76 -7.02 8.38
C LEU A 33 -6.19 -7.10 9.85
N THR A 34 -7.18 -7.95 10.12
CA THR A 34 -7.88 -8.03 11.42
C THR A 34 -6.98 -8.33 12.60
N ASP A 35 -5.90 -9.09 12.38
CA ASP A 35 -4.88 -9.41 13.40
C ASP A 35 -4.16 -8.17 13.95
N PHE A 36 -4.14 -7.08 13.18
CA PHE A 36 -3.45 -5.84 13.52
C PHE A 36 -4.39 -4.75 14.06
N HIS A 37 -5.70 -4.97 14.08
CA HIS A 37 -6.68 -3.92 14.45
C HIS A 37 -6.48 -3.37 15.88
N ASN A 38 -6.04 -4.21 16.82
CA ASN A 38 -5.81 -3.83 18.22
C ASN A 38 -4.33 -3.52 18.54
N LYS A 39 -3.47 -3.47 17.53
CA LYS A 39 -2.03 -3.25 17.66
C LYS A 39 -1.70 -1.76 17.55
N HIS A 40 -0.54 -1.35 18.06
CA HIS A 40 0.05 -0.03 17.85
C HIS A 40 0.85 -0.07 16.55
N VAL A 41 0.29 0.54 15.51
CA VAL A 41 0.81 0.42 14.14
C VAL A 41 1.51 1.70 13.72
N LEU A 42 2.76 1.59 13.29
CA LEU A 42 3.43 2.65 12.55
C LEU A 42 2.89 2.66 11.12
N VAL A 43 2.35 3.79 10.69
CA VAL A 43 1.90 4.00 9.32
C VAL A 43 2.82 5.00 8.62
N SER A 44 3.41 4.58 7.50
CA SER A 44 4.27 5.43 6.65
C SER A 44 3.58 5.70 5.32
N GLU A 45 3.22 6.97 5.10
CA GLU A 45 2.59 7.48 3.89
C GLU A 45 2.89 8.98 3.76
N GLN A 46 2.70 9.56 2.56
CA GLN A 46 2.73 11.01 2.38
C GLN A 46 1.44 11.65 2.89
N GLY A 47 1.57 12.68 3.71
CA GLY A 47 0.44 13.46 4.21
C GLY A 47 0.70 14.04 5.59
N GLN A 48 -0.26 14.78 6.11
CA GLN A 48 -0.21 15.22 7.50
C GLN A 48 -0.58 14.06 8.43
N ALA A 49 0.07 14.00 9.59
CA ALA A 49 -0.09 12.89 10.55
C ALA A 49 -1.55 12.73 11.01
N GLU A 50 -2.30 13.82 11.15
CA GLU A 50 -3.71 13.81 11.53
C GLU A 50 -4.58 13.17 10.46
N ASP A 51 -4.30 13.41 9.19
CA ASP A 51 -5.07 12.86 8.08
C ASP A 51 -4.76 11.38 7.87
N ILE A 52 -3.49 10.99 8.01
CA ILE A 52 -3.08 9.58 8.05
C ILE A 52 -3.81 8.90 9.21
N ALA A 53 -3.69 9.42 10.43
CA ALA A 53 -4.35 8.83 11.61
C ALA A 53 -5.87 8.72 11.41
N ARG A 54 -6.53 9.75 10.88
CA ARG A 54 -7.98 9.73 10.59
C ARG A 54 -8.34 8.65 9.57
N MET A 55 -7.55 8.53 8.51
CA MET A 55 -7.79 7.56 7.43
C MET A 55 -7.63 6.13 7.92
N TYR A 56 -6.63 5.85 8.77
CA TYR A 56 -6.34 4.49 9.22
C TYR A 56 -7.04 4.06 10.50
N ARG A 57 -7.71 4.97 11.22
CA ARG A 57 -8.62 4.60 12.33
C ARG A 57 -9.74 3.67 11.89
N ILE A 58 -10.03 3.58 10.59
CA ILE A 58 -10.97 2.61 10.03
C ILE A 58 -10.46 1.15 10.13
N ALA A 59 -9.15 0.96 10.26
CA ALA A 59 -8.49 -0.35 10.29
C ALA A 59 -7.76 -0.59 11.63
N PHE A 60 -7.04 0.40 12.16
CA PHE A 60 -6.21 0.24 13.36
C PHE A 60 -6.67 1.17 14.48
N LYS A 61 -6.81 0.64 15.71
CA LYS A 61 -7.22 1.43 16.87
C LYS A 61 -6.15 2.42 17.35
N SER A 62 -4.87 2.07 17.15
CA SER A 62 -3.73 2.88 17.58
C SER A 62 -2.75 3.00 16.42
N THR A 63 -2.55 4.23 15.95
CA THR A 63 -1.64 4.54 14.84
C THR A 63 -0.68 5.66 15.22
N THR A 64 0.55 5.53 14.75
CA THR A 64 1.63 6.51 14.90
C THR A 64 2.32 6.72 13.55
N THR A 65 2.98 7.86 13.38
CA THR A 65 3.76 8.19 12.16
C THR A 65 5.23 8.38 12.51
N ILE A 66 6.09 8.42 11.49
CA ILE A 66 7.53 8.67 11.67
C ILE A 66 7.76 10.02 12.37
N GLU A 67 6.98 11.05 12.02
CA GLU A 67 7.07 12.38 12.63
C GLU A 67 6.82 12.33 14.14
N LYS A 68 5.77 11.62 14.57
CA LYS A 68 5.45 11.46 15.98
C LYS A 68 6.51 10.66 16.76
N ILE A 69 7.11 9.67 16.12
CA ILE A 69 8.25 8.94 16.71
C ILE A 69 9.42 9.90 16.90
N CYS A 70 9.76 10.69 15.88
CA CYS A 70 10.84 11.69 15.98
C CYS A 70 10.50 12.86 16.93
N GLU A 71 9.23 13.13 17.20
CA GLU A 71 8.84 14.08 18.26
C GLU A 71 9.11 13.50 19.66
N ALA A 72 8.81 12.21 19.86
CA ALA A 72 9.04 11.50 21.12
C ALA A 72 10.51 11.10 21.35
N PHE A 73 11.26 10.86 20.26
CA PHE A 73 12.66 10.44 20.23
C PHE A 73 13.44 11.25 19.18
N PRO A 74 13.72 12.55 19.44
CA PRO A 74 14.27 13.41 18.41
C PRO A 74 15.69 13.06 17.96
N GLU A 75 16.46 12.35 18.76
CA GLU A 75 17.76 11.79 18.44
C GLU A 75 17.72 10.74 17.32
N LEU A 76 16.54 10.26 16.92
CA LEU A 76 16.41 9.38 15.76
C LEU A 76 16.43 10.16 14.43
N ASP A 77 16.14 11.46 14.43
CA ASP A 77 16.17 12.31 13.22
C ASP A 77 17.48 13.11 13.09
N MET A 78 18.62 12.41 13.06
CA MET A 78 19.94 13.07 12.99
C MET A 78 20.40 13.39 11.58
N ALA A 79 19.75 12.85 10.55
CA ALA A 79 20.00 13.28 9.17
C ALA A 79 19.57 14.75 8.97
N ASN A 80 18.52 15.18 9.68
CA ASN A 80 18.05 16.56 9.68
C ASN A 80 19.02 17.50 10.44
N HIS A 81 19.77 18.30 9.68
CA HIS A 81 20.73 19.27 10.23
C HIS A 81 20.10 20.28 11.21
N MET A 82 18.87 20.71 10.95
CA MET A 82 18.17 21.64 11.85
C MET A 82 17.84 20.96 13.17
N ASN A 83 17.41 19.70 13.13
CA ASN A 83 17.17 18.91 14.33
C ASN A 83 18.47 18.67 15.12
N ARG A 84 19.58 18.34 14.45
CA ARG A 84 20.90 18.21 15.10
C ARG A 84 21.32 19.47 15.85
N PHE A 85 21.16 20.64 15.24
CA PHE A 85 21.49 21.91 15.85
C PHE A 85 20.57 22.25 17.04
N ARG A 86 19.28 21.94 16.92
CA ARG A 86 18.31 22.10 18.02
C ARG A 86 18.67 21.21 19.20
N LEU A 87 18.97 19.94 18.94
CA LEU A 87 19.32 18.95 19.96
C LEU A 87 20.61 19.29 20.69
N SER A 88 21.65 19.75 19.99
CA SER A 88 22.91 20.13 20.65
C SER A 88 22.71 21.26 21.66
N LYS A 89 21.85 22.25 21.36
CA LYS A 89 21.46 23.29 22.30
C LYS A 89 20.65 22.74 23.48
N MET A 90 19.67 21.87 23.20
CA MET A 90 18.81 21.29 24.23
C MET A 90 19.59 20.43 25.24
N ILE A 91 20.49 19.56 24.74
CA ILE A 91 21.36 18.71 25.59
C ILE A 91 22.21 19.58 26.51
N SER A 92 22.74 20.71 26.02
CA SER A 92 23.57 21.60 26.82
C SER A 92 22.81 22.35 27.93
N THR A 93 21.46 22.35 27.91
CA THR A 93 20.63 23.18 28.79
C THR A 93 19.63 22.42 29.66
N GLN A 94 19.06 21.31 29.18
CA GLN A 94 17.90 20.66 29.81
C GLN A 94 18.01 19.13 29.94
N GLY A 95 19.05 18.51 29.37
CA GLY A 95 19.14 17.05 29.28
C GLY A 95 18.14 16.47 28.26
N PHE A 96 18.10 15.14 28.14
CA PHE A 96 17.22 14.43 27.21
C PHE A 96 16.06 13.80 27.99
N VAL A 97 14.81 14.01 27.54
CA VAL A 97 13.63 13.36 28.11
C VAL A 97 12.91 12.65 26.99
N HIS A 98 12.93 11.32 27.02
CA HIS A 98 12.11 10.50 26.14
C HIS A 98 10.69 10.44 26.71
N ASP A 99 9.70 10.20 25.85
CA ASP A 99 8.37 9.83 26.34
C ASP A 99 8.43 8.40 26.92
N GLU A 100 8.57 8.30 28.25
CA GLU A 100 8.59 7.01 28.97
C GLU A 100 7.28 6.22 28.80
N ASN A 101 6.19 6.87 28.39
CA ASN A 101 4.91 6.23 28.13
C ASN A 101 4.75 5.79 26.67
N PHE A 102 5.76 6.01 25.82
CA PHE A 102 5.69 5.58 24.43
C PHE A 102 5.65 4.06 24.34
N ARG A 103 4.51 3.54 23.89
CA ARG A 103 4.31 2.10 23.70
C ARG A 103 5.09 1.62 22.48
N PRO A 104 5.82 0.48 22.55
CA PRO A 104 6.45 -0.13 21.38
C PRO A 104 5.49 -0.29 20.20
N ILE A 105 6.07 -0.23 18.99
CA ILE A 105 5.36 -0.46 17.74
C ILE A 105 5.19 -1.97 17.55
N ASP A 106 3.97 -2.43 17.36
CA ASP A 106 3.68 -3.86 17.14
C ASP A 106 3.79 -4.26 15.66
N ALA A 107 3.64 -3.32 14.72
CA ALA A 107 3.69 -3.57 13.28
C ALA A 107 3.94 -2.28 12.49
N ILE A 108 4.54 -2.42 11.30
CA ILE A 108 4.80 -1.34 10.36
C ILE A 108 3.96 -1.53 9.10
N VAL A 109 3.26 -0.50 8.66
CA VAL A 109 2.50 -0.47 7.41
C VAL A 109 3.04 0.63 6.50
N LEU A 110 3.58 0.21 5.35
CA LEU A 110 4.17 1.06 4.31
C LEU A 110 3.20 1.17 3.14
N LEU A 111 2.61 2.35 2.95
CA LEU A 111 1.57 2.55 1.91
C LEU A 111 2.08 3.29 0.68
N GLY A 112 3.07 4.14 0.89
CA GLY A 112 3.69 4.94 -0.16
C GLY A 112 5.05 5.43 0.31
N GLU A 113 5.85 5.95 -0.62
CA GLU A 113 7.17 6.49 -0.30
C GLU A 113 7.04 7.76 0.55
N PRO A 114 7.61 7.83 1.76
CA PRO A 114 7.59 9.06 2.54
C PRO A 114 8.46 10.15 1.91
N ILE A 115 8.35 11.38 2.40
CA ILE A 115 9.31 12.45 2.11
C ILE A 115 10.42 12.37 3.16
N GLN A 116 11.68 12.64 2.77
CA GLN A 116 12.88 12.42 3.59
C GLN A 116 13.10 10.93 3.87
N TRP A 117 13.53 10.22 2.83
CA TRP A 117 13.76 8.78 2.86
C TRP A 117 14.79 8.42 3.92
N GLU A 118 15.86 9.21 4.05
CA GLU A 118 16.94 9.00 5.02
C GLU A 118 16.42 8.86 6.45
N ARG A 119 15.50 9.74 6.86
CA ARG A 119 14.88 9.71 8.20
C ARG A 119 13.97 8.50 8.35
N SER A 120 13.11 8.26 7.35
CA SER A 120 12.14 7.16 7.41
C SER A 120 12.82 5.79 7.40
N LEU A 121 13.84 5.62 6.54
CA LEU A 121 14.65 4.41 6.45
C LEU A 121 15.37 4.14 7.78
N GLN A 122 16.00 5.15 8.38
CA GLN A 122 16.67 5.02 9.68
C GLN A 122 15.69 4.55 10.75
N VAL A 123 14.59 5.27 10.96
CA VAL A 123 13.60 4.95 12.01
C VAL A 123 12.96 3.58 11.79
N ILE A 124 12.60 3.22 10.55
CA ILE A 124 12.02 1.91 10.25
C ILE A 124 13.02 0.79 10.56
N ILE A 125 14.29 0.95 10.16
CA ILE A 125 15.33 -0.05 10.42
C ILE A 125 15.58 -0.18 11.91
N ASP A 126 15.68 0.93 12.65
CA ASP A 126 15.86 0.92 14.10
C ASP A 126 14.74 0.11 14.77
N LEU A 127 13.48 0.38 14.43
CA LEU A 127 12.33 -0.36 14.96
C LEU A 127 12.36 -1.86 14.60
N LEU A 128 12.81 -2.22 13.40
CA LEU A 128 12.94 -3.62 13.01
C LEU A 128 14.06 -4.34 13.79
N LEU A 129 15.10 -3.61 14.21
CA LEU A 129 16.23 -4.14 14.98
C LEU A 129 15.94 -4.18 16.49
N THR A 130 14.97 -3.41 16.98
CA THR A 130 14.67 -3.24 18.41
C THR A 130 13.30 -3.77 18.82
N ASP A 131 12.70 -4.66 18.02
CA ASP A 131 11.37 -5.20 18.25
C ASP A 131 10.31 -4.11 18.50
N GLY A 132 10.38 -3.05 17.70
CA GLY A 132 9.48 -1.91 17.75
C GLY A 132 9.72 -0.91 18.87
N ASN A 133 10.78 -1.06 19.66
CA ASN A 133 11.09 -0.15 20.76
C ASN A 133 12.17 0.89 20.38
N PRO A 134 11.80 2.17 20.15
CA PRO A 134 12.76 3.21 19.77
C PRO A 134 13.74 3.60 20.89
N ALA A 135 13.51 3.18 22.14
CA ALA A 135 14.34 3.53 23.29
C ALA A 135 15.48 2.53 23.58
N ILE A 136 15.52 1.40 22.87
CA ILE A 136 16.47 0.31 23.14
C ILE A 136 17.64 0.35 22.16
N ILE A 137 18.83 0.06 22.66
CA ILE A 137 20.02 -0.18 21.83
C ILE A 137 20.01 -1.66 21.41
N PRO A 138 20.11 -2.00 20.11
CA PRO A 138 20.22 -3.38 19.68
C PRO A 138 21.43 -4.05 20.32
N ASP A 139 21.23 -5.14 21.06
CA ASP A 139 22.31 -5.84 21.79
C ASP A 139 23.03 -6.91 20.94
N GLY A 140 22.63 -7.07 19.67
CA GLY A 140 23.21 -8.02 18.72
C GLY A 140 23.02 -9.49 19.11
N SER A 141 22.23 -9.78 20.16
CA SER A 141 22.05 -11.13 20.71
C SER A 141 20.85 -11.88 20.12
N ASN A 142 20.04 -11.20 19.32
CA ASN A 142 18.83 -11.76 18.73
C ASN A 142 19.19 -12.76 17.62
N THR A 143 19.36 -14.02 18.01
CA THR A 143 19.80 -15.13 17.13
C THR A 143 18.67 -15.68 16.27
N GLU A 144 17.42 -15.43 16.65
CA GLU A 144 16.22 -15.65 15.84
C GLU A 144 15.76 -14.30 15.32
N HIS A 145 16.25 -13.88 14.14
CA HIS A 145 15.93 -12.57 13.54
C HIS A 145 14.50 -12.50 12.97
N ASP A 146 13.51 -12.68 13.84
CA ASP A 146 12.12 -12.34 13.55
C ASP A 146 11.89 -10.90 14.03
N HIS A 147 11.85 -9.97 13.09
CA HIS A 147 11.51 -8.58 13.34
C HIS A 147 9.99 -8.39 13.45
N ILE A 148 9.54 -7.26 14.00
CA ILE A 148 8.11 -6.93 14.01
C ILE A 148 7.50 -7.00 12.60
N PRO A 149 6.22 -7.39 12.46
CA PRO A 149 5.56 -7.47 11.18
C PRO A 149 5.68 -6.19 10.35
N ILE A 150 6.02 -6.34 9.07
CA ILE A 150 6.06 -5.24 8.10
C ILE A 150 5.20 -5.58 6.89
N ILE A 151 4.30 -4.66 6.56
CA ILE A 151 3.32 -4.80 5.48
C ILE A 151 3.59 -3.68 4.46
N ALA A 152 3.59 -4.00 3.18
CA ALA A 152 3.79 -3.01 2.11
C ALA A 152 2.67 -3.07 1.06
N CYS A 153 2.32 -1.93 0.48
CA CYS A 153 1.09 -1.81 -0.34
C CYS A 153 1.31 -1.61 -1.83
N ASN A 154 2.53 -1.26 -2.22
CA ASN A 154 2.86 -0.96 -3.59
C ASN A 154 4.33 -1.31 -3.84
N ARG A 155 4.60 -2.11 -4.87
CA ARG A 155 5.97 -2.47 -5.27
C ARG A 155 6.40 -1.83 -6.59
N ASP A 156 5.64 -0.87 -7.08
CA ASP A 156 5.95 -0.16 -8.31
C ASP A 156 7.26 0.61 -8.15
N LEU A 157 8.29 0.15 -8.86
CA LEU A 157 9.60 0.81 -8.87
C LEU A 157 9.48 2.25 -9.38
N VAL A 158 8.64 2.44 -10.39
CA VAL A 158 8.39 3.74 -11.02
C VAL A 158 6.92 3.94 -11.32
N PHE A 159 6.48 5.19 -11.33
CA PHE A 159 5.15 5.60 -11.76
C PHE A 159 5.23 6.73 -12.80
N LYS A 160 4.18 6.86 -13.60
CA LYS A 160 4.07 7.88 -14.64
C LYS A 160 3.52 9.18 -14.07
N THR A 161 4.10 10.29 -14.49
CA THR A 161 3.62 11.65 -14.15
C THR A 161 3.54 12.49 -15.43
N ALA A 162 3.39 13.81 -15.27
CA ALA A 162 3.53 14.75 -16.37
C ALA A 162 4.97 14.85 -16.94
N ALA A 163 5.96 14.26 -16.26
CA ALA A 163 7.34 14.20 -16.75
C ALA A 163 7.48 13.11 -17.84
N ASP A 164 8.37 13.36 -18.81
CA ASP A 164 8.64 12.43 -19.92
C ASP A 164 9.25 11.10 -19.47
N ILE A 165 10.00 11.13 -18.36
CA ILE A 165 10.66 9.95 -17.78
C ILE A 165 9.91 9.57 -16.49
N PRO A 166 9.59 8.27 -16.28
CA PRO A 166 8.96 7.80 -15.04
C PRO A 166 9.68 8.25 -13.77
N ARG A 167 8.93 8.49 -12.70
CA ARG A 167 9.45 8.90 -11.37
C ARG A 167 9.51 7.69 -10.45
N PHE A 168 10.42 7.67 -9.49
CA PHE A 168 10.50 6.59 -8.50
C PHE A 168 9.22 6.52 -7.67
N GLY A 169 8.63 5.33 -7.59
CA GLY A 169 7.48 5.05 -6.73
C GLY A 169 7.89 4.35 -5.44
N HIS A 170 6.89 3.83 -4.72
CA HIS A 170 7.09 3.14 -3.46
C HIS A 170 8.05 1.94 -3.56
N GLY A 171 8.04 1.20 -4.67
CA GLY A 171 8.94 0.06 -4.88
C GLY A 171 10.43 0.44 -4.85
N ALA A 172 10.78 1.66 -5.28
CA ALA A 172 12.14 2.16 -5.14
C ALA A 172 12.50 2.35 -3.65
N PHE A 173 11.63 2.95 -2.86
CA PHE A 173 11.81 3.09 -1.41
C PHE A 173 12.00 1.72 -0.72
N LEU A 174 11.16 0.74 -1.06
CA LEU A 174 11.27 -0.63 -0.54
C LEU A 174 12.62 -1.28 -0.91
N THR A 175 13.11 -1.05 -2.13
CA THR A 175 14.43 -1.55 -2.57
C THR A 175 15.56 -0.98 -1.71
N TYR A 176 15.51 0.31 -1.36
CA TYR A 176 16.49 0.90 -0.44
C TYR A 176 16.36 0.33 0.97
N LEU A 177 15.13 0.19 1.47
CA LEU A 177 14.88 -0.39 2.79
C LEU A 177 15.44 -1.81 2.91
N GLU A 178 15.16 -2.67 1.94
CA GLU A 178 15.65 -4.05 1.88
C GLU A 178 17.19 -4.09 1.84
N THR A 179 17.79 -3.25 1.00
CA THR A 179 19.25 -3.20 0.81
C THR A 179 19.95 -2.74 2.10
N LEU A 180 19.44 -1.68 2.73
CA LEU A 180 20.02 -1.13 3.95
C LEU A 180 19.80 -2.07 5.14
N TYR A 181 18.59 -2.62 5.28
CA TYR A 181 18.30 -3.61 6.33
C TYR A 181 19.27 -4.78 6.25
N LYS A 182 19.43 -5.39 5.06
CA LYS A 182 20.38 -6.49 4.85
C LYS A 182 21.82 -6.10 5.16
N SER A 183 22.23 -4.90 4.77
CA SER A 183 23.60 -4.42 5.00
C SER A 183 23.90 -4.22 6.48
N ILE A 184 22.90 -3.85 7.29
CA ILE A 184 23.03 -3.56 8.72
C ILE A 184 22.82 -4.83 9.56
N SER A 185 21.78 -5.61 9.26
CA SER A 185 21.38 -6.78 10.04
C SER A 185 22.07 -8.07 9.60
N GLY A 186 22.59 -8.12 8.37
CA GLY A 186 23.07 -9.35 7.73
C GLY A 186 21.95 -10.26 7.18
N HIS A 187 20.68 -9.89 7.32
CA HIS A 187 19.52 -10.72 7.01
C HIS A 187 18.60 -10.08 5.96
N ASP A 188 17.97 -10.91 5.14
CA ASP A 188 16.94 -10.43 4.20
C ASP A 188 15.69 -9.96 4.96
N LEU A 189 15.16 -8.79 4.58
CA LEU A 189 13.92 -8.27 5.14
C LEU A 189 12.72 -9.14 4.70
N LYS A 190 11.90 -9.58 5.65
CA LYS A 190 10.75 -10.46 5.38
C LYS A 190 9.43 -9.72 5.56
N TYR A 191 8.77 -9.35 4.47
CA TYR A 191 7.43 -8.76 4.57
C TYR A 191 6.41 -9.81 5.02
N THR A 192 5.61 -9.45 6.01
CA THR A 192 4.52 -10.29 6.52
C THR A 192 3.40 -10.42 5.50
N ALA A 193 3.09 -9.34 4.81
CA ALA A 193 2.11 -9.33 3.74
C ALA A 193 2.40 -8.20 2.75
N PHE A 194 1.94 -8.41 1.51
CA PHE A 194 1.75 -7.32 0.58
C PHE A 194 0.26 -7.12 0.31
N VAL A 195 -0.18 -5.87 0.38
CA VAL A 195 -1.53 -5.43 0.05
C VAL A 195 -1.46 -4.64 -1.25
N GLY A 196 -2.58 -4.40 -1.93
CA GLY A 196 -2.60 -3.69 -3.21
C GLY A 196 -2.41 -4.62 -4.42
N LYS A 197 -2.59 -4.07 -5.62
CA LYS A 197 -2.32 -4.81 -6.86
C LYS A 197 -0.79 -5.03 -6.97
N PRO A 198 -0.31 -6.17 -7.49
CA PRO A 198 -1.03 -7.26 -8.16
C PRO A 198 -1.50 -8.38 -7.22
N PHE A 199 -1.53 -8.18 -5.89
CA PHE A 199 -1.74 -9.27 -4.94
C PHE A 199 -3.19 -9.73 -4.87
N GLU A 200 -3.38 -11.03 -4.63
CA GLU A 200 -4.67 -11.72 -4.59
C GLU A 200 -5.67 -11.02 -3.65
N ILE A 201 -5.19 -10.55 -2.49
CA ILE A 201 -6.04 -9.92 -1.46
C ILE A 201 -6.85 -8.74 -2.00
N SER A 202 -6.28 -7.96 -2.94
CA SER A 202 -6.95 -6.82 -3.52
C SER A 202 -8.11 -7.21 -4.42
N TYR A 203 -7.94 -8.28 -5.19
CA TYR A 203 -8.98 -8.77 -6.09
C TYR A 203 -10.09 -9.51 -5.35
N LYS A 204 -9.74 -10.30 -4.32
CA LYS A 204 -10.71 -10.89 -3.38
C LYS A 204 -11.56 -9.82 -2.71
N TYR A 205 -10.94 -8.75 -2.24
CA TYR A 205 -11.65 -7.64 -1.62
C TYR A 205 -12.57 -6.92 -2.62
N ALA A 206 -12.09 -6.63 -3.83
CA ALA A 206 -12.91 -6.01 -4.87
C ALA A 206 -14.12 -6.88 -5.26
N GLU A 207 -13.95 -8.19 -5.38
CA GLU A 207 -15.04 -9.15 -5.63
C GLU A 207 -16.07 -9.14 -4.49
N ALA A 208 -15.62 -9.14 -3.23
CA ALA A 208 -16.51 -9.10 -2.08
C ALA A 208 -17.35 -7.82 -2.06
N ILE A 209 -16.74 -6.66 -2.32
CA ILE A 209 -17.42 -5.37 -2.42
C ILE A 209 -18.42 -5.37 -3.59
N ALA A 210 -18.02 -5.87 -4.77
CA ALA A 210 -18.92 -5.96 -5.92
C ALA A 210 -20.17 -6.81 -5.61
N ASN A 211 -19.98 -7.96 -4.96
CA ASN A 211 -21.09 -8.80 -4.50
C ASN A 211 -21.98 -8.09 -3.48
N GLN A 212 -21.39 -7.38 -2.51
CA GLN A 212 -22.16 -6.63 -1.52
C GLN A 212 -23.03 -5.56 -2.18
N VAL A 213 -22.47 -4.82 -3.16
CA VAL A 213 -23.20 -3.82 -3.94
C VAL A 213 -24.32 -4.45 -4.77
N ALA A 214 -24.07 -5.60 -5.41
CA ALA A 214 -25.08 -6.32 -6.18
C ALA A 214 -26.27 -6.75 -5.30
N LEU A 215 -25.97 -7.39 -4.16
CA LEU A 215 -26.99 -7.85 -3.20
C LEU A 215 -27.79 -6.69 -2.61
N ALA A 216 -27.13 -5.58 -2.26
CA ALA A 216 -27.80 -4.37 -1.76
C ALA A 216 -28.78 -3.76 -2.78
N ASN A 217 -28.51 -3.96 -4.08
CA ASN A 217 -29.39 -3.57 -5.18
C ASN A 217 -30.41 -4.65 -5.57
N GLY A 218 -30.61 -5.67 -4.74
CA GLY A 218 -31.57 -6.75 -4.97
C GLY A 218 -31.19 -7.71 -6.10
N GLN A 219 -29.92 -7.71 -6.52
CA GLN A 219 -29.40 -8.65 -7.53
C GLN A 219 -28.94 -9.95 -6.87
N SER A 220 -28.77 -11.01 -7.67
CA SER A 220 -28.15 -12.26 -7.22
C SER A 220 -26.64 -12.10 -7.03
N LYS A 221 -26.03 -13.10 -6.38
CA LYS A 221 -24.56 -13.22 -6.28
C LYS A 221 -23.94 -13.17 -7.69
N ILE A 222 -22.83 -12.46 -7.82
CA ILE A 222 -22.11 -12.31 -9.08
C ILE A 222 -21.43 -13.63 -9.45
N GLU A 223 -21.61 -14.07 -10.70
CA GLU A 223 -20.98 -15.29 -11.25
C GLU A 223 -19.74 -15.01 -12.12
N LYS A 224 -19.64 -13.78 -12.65
CA LYS A 224 -18.53 -13.32 -13.49
C LYS A 224 -18.16 -11.89 -13.15
N VAL A 225 -16.85 -11.62 -13.03
CA VAL A 225 -16.31 -10.27 -12.82
C VAL A 225 -15.38 -9.92 -13.97
N TYR A 226 -15.54 -8.72 -14.51
CA TYR A 226 -14.65 -8.16 -15.53
C TYR A 226 -13.79 -7.07 -14.90
N PHE A 227 -12.47 -7.24 -14.97
CA PHE A 227 -11.53 -6.19 -14.63
C PHE A 227 -11.14 -5.44 -15.91
N ILE A 228 -11.30 -4.12 -15.90
CA ILE A 228 -10.95 -3.22 -17.00
C ILE A 228 -9.74 -2.40 -16.54
N GLU A 229 -8.56 -2.72 -17.06
CA GLU A 229 -7.30 -2.19 -16.52
C GLU A 229 -6.36 -1.73 -17.64
N ASP A 230 -5.41 -0.86 -17.32
CA ASP A 230 -4.50 -0.23 -18.29
C ASP A 230 -3.02 -0.52 -18.01
N ASN A 231 -2.64 -1.07 -16.85
CA ASN A 231 -1.25 -1.38 -16.55
C ASN A 231 -0.95 -2.90 -16.69
N PRO A 232 -0.22 -3.33 -17.74
CA PRO A 232 0.14 -4.74 -17.93
C PRO A 232 1.01 -5.31 -16.81
N ASP A 233 1.89 -4.50 -16.21
CA ASP A 233 2.89 -4.96 -15.25
C ASP A 233 2.32 -5.19 -13.85
N VAL A 234 1.18 -4.57 -13.54
CA VAL A 234 0.53 -4.61 -12.22
C VAL A 234 -0.86 -5.22 -12.36
N ASP A 235 -1.74 -4.56 -13.09
CA ASP A 235 -3.15 -4.86 -13.05
C ASP A 235 -3.49 -6.13 -13.82
N ILE A 236 -2.96 -6.27 -15.03
CA ILE A 236 -3.23 -7.43 -15.88
C ILE A 236 -2.61 -8.69 -15.28
N VAL A 237 -1.37 -8.59 -14.78
CA VAL A 237 -0.71 -9.67 -14.05
C VAL A 237 -1.54 -10.09 -12.83
N GLY A 238 -1.98 -9.13 -12.02
CA GLY A 238 -2.77 -9.42 -10.82
C GLY A 238 -4.10 -10.11 -11.14
N VAL A 239 -4.84 -9.65 -12.14
CA VAL A 239 -6.11 -10.28 -12.55
C VAL A 239 -5.87 -11.69 -13.10
N ASN A 240 -4.84 -11.86 -13.93
CA ASN A 240 -4.52 -13.16 -14.53
C ASN A 240 -4.10 -14.19 -13.47
N MET A 241 -3.27 -13.79 -12.51
CA MET A 241 -2.92 -14.63 -11.36
C MET A 241 -4.15 -15.01 -10.54
N TYR A 242 -5.02 -14.04 -10.25
CA TYR A 242 -6.22 -14.32 -9.47
C TYR A 242 -7.21 -15.24 -10.19
N ASN A 243 -7.41 -15.03 -11.50
CA ASN A 243 -8.24 -15.92 -12.33
C ASN A 243 -7.67 -17.34 -12.37
N TYR A 244 -6.35 -17.50 -12.46
CA TYR A 244 -5.71 -18.81 -12.39
C TYR A 244 -6.01 -19.51 -11.05
N LEU A 245 -5.90 -18.80 -9.92
CA LEU A 245 -6.22 -19.35 -8.60
C LEU A 245 -7.68 -19.79 -8.49
N LEU A 246 -8.63 -18.99 -8.99
CA LEU A 246 -10.06 -19.33 -8.95
C LEU A 246 -10.42 -20.53 -9.82
N GLN A 247 -9.78 -20.67 -10.99
CA GLN A 247 -9.98 -21.83 -11.86
C GLN A 247 -9.55 -23.13 -11.17
N GLN A 248 -8.49 -23.11 -10.37
CA GLN A 248 -8.08 -24.27 -9.56
C GLN A 248 -9.11 -24.62 -8.48
N MET A 249 -9.86 -23.63 -7.98
CA MET A 249 -10.87 -23.80 -6.94
C MET A 249 -12.29 -24.07 -7.49
N MET A 250 -12.46 -24.21 -8.82
CA MET A 250 -13.76 -24.31 -9.50
C MET A 250 -14.77 -23.21 -9.12
N ASN A 251 -14.26 -22.03 -8.76
CA ASN A 251 -15.06 -20.88 -8.34
C ASN A 251 -15.21 -19.86 -9.48
N LEU A 252 -15.87 -18.73 -9.19
CA LEU A 252 -16.12 -17.54 -10.03
C LEU A 252 -15.20 -17.40 -11.27
N ARG A 253 -15.78 -17.09 -12.44
CA ARG A 253 -14.98 -16.80 -13.65
C ARG A 253 -14.62 -15.33 -13.72
N ILE A 254 -13.32 -15.02 -13.69
CA ILE A 254 -12.82 -13.65 -13.87
C ILE A 254 -12.30 -13.47 -15.29
N ILE A 255 -12.67 -12.35 -15.91
CA ILE A 255 -12.20 -11.99 -17.25
C ILE A 255 -11.40 -10.69 -17.14
N CYS A 256 -10.15 -10.74 -17.60
CA CYS A 256 -9.29 -9.56 -17.67
C CYS A 256 -9.44 -8.89 -19.03
N THR A 257 -9.78 -7.61 -19.04
CA THR A 257 -9.88 -6.81 -20.26
C THR A 257 -8.94 -5.61 -20.16
N GLY A 258 -8.10 -5.44 -21.18
CA GLY A 258 -7.12 -4.36 -21.22
C GLY A 258 -7.63 -3.17 -22.02
N VAL A 259 -7.40 -1.97 -21.49
CA VAL A 259 -7.50 -0.72 -22.25
C VAL A 259 -6.13 -0.40 -22.83
N TYR A 260 -6.04 -0.43 -24.16
CA TYR A 260 -4.79 -0.24 -24.88
C TYR A 260 -4.71 1.10 -25.58
N GLU A 261 -3.72 1.89 -25.18
CA GLU A 261 -3.28 3.09 -25.87
C GLU A 261 -1.95 2.82 -26.61
N PRO A 262 -1.95 2.63 -27.94
CA PRO A 262 -0.77 2.21 -28.71
C PRO A 262 0.45 3.11 -28.55
N ASN A 263 0.22 4.40 -28.26
CA ASN A 263 1.27 5.39 -28.11
C ASN A 263 1.84 5.46 -26.69
N LYS A 264 1.24 4.76 -25.71
CA LYS A 264 1.61 4.85 -24.28
C LYS A 264 2.01 3.52 -23.66
N GLN A 265 1.62 2.40 -24.24
CA GLN A 265 1.85 1.07 -23.67
C GLN A 265 2.58 0.17 -24.67
N LYS A 266 3.54 -0.61 -24.18
CA LYS A 266 4.12 -1.74 -24.92
C LYS A 266 3.58 -3.02 -24.30
N LEU A 267 2.99 -3.86 -25.13
CA LEU A 267 2.60 -5.21 -24.72
C LEU A 267 3.83 -6.11 -24.81
N ASP A 268 4.03 -6.91 -23.77
CA ASP A 268 5.06 -7.94 -23.72
C ASP A 268 4.43 -9.27 -24.16
N ASP A 269 4.37 -9.48 -25.47
CA ASP A 269 3.78 -10.68 -26.07
C ASP A 269 4.50 -11.99 -25.68
N LYS A 270 5.67 -11.90 -25.04
CA LYS A 270 6.43 -13.06 -24.55
C LYS A 270 6.01 -13.49 -23.15
N ASN A 271 5.35 -12.62 -22.39
CA ASN A 271 4.90 -12.93 -21.03
C ASN A 271 3.36 -13.06 -21.00
N PRO A 272 2.81 -14.29 -21.01
CA PRO A 272 1.36 -14.48 -21.05
C PRO A 272 0.64 -13.90 -19.83
N TRP A 273 1.32 -13.73 -18.70
CA TRP A 273 0.73 -13.12 -17.51
C TRP A 273 0.44 -11.62 -17.69
N LYS A 274 1.13 -10.95 -18.62
CA LYS A 274 0.94 -9.52 -18.93
C LYS A 274 -0.07 -9.29 -20.05
N LEU A 275 -0.62 -10.36 -20.63
CA LEU A 275 -1.56 -10.26 -21.73
C LEU A 275 -3.00 -10.30 -21.21
N PRO A 276 -3.83 -9.29 -21.50
CA PRO A 276 -5.26 -9.35 -21.16
C PRO A 276 -5.98 -10.36 -22.05
N THR A 277 -7.14 -10.86 -21.58
CA THR A 277 -7.98 -11.78 -22.36
C THR A 277 -8.53 -11.13 -23.63
N THR A 278 -8.80 -9.82 -23.58
CA THR A 278 -9.12 -9.01 -24.74
C THR A 278 -8.52 -7.62 -24.59
N ILE A 279 -8.21 -7.00 -25.73
CA ILE A 279 -7.73 -5.62 -25.80
C ILE A 279 -8.77 -4.78 -26.53
N LYS A 280 -9.07 -3.58 -26.00
CA LYS A 280 -9.87 -2.55 -26.67
C LYS A 280 -9.21 -1.18 -26.52
N LEU A 281 -9.60 -0.26 -27.40
CA LEU A 281 -9.01 1.09 -27.46
C LEU A 281 -9.35 1.97 -26.24
N ASP A 282 -10.51 1.77 -25.63
CA ASP A 282 -11.02 2.60 -24.54
C ASP A 282 -12.03 1.82 -23.68
N VAL A 283 -12.35 2.38 -22.51
CA VAL A 283 -13.30 1.78 -21.55
C VAL A 283 -14.68 1.57 -22.18
N LEU A 284 -15.18 2.52 -22.98
CA LEU A 284 -16.50 2.44 -23.60
C LEU A 284 -16.62 1.25 -24.56
N LYS A 285 -15.63 1.06 -25.44
CA LYS A 285 -15.56 -0.09 -26.35
C LYS A 285 -15.40 -1.40 -25.60
N THR A 286 -14.70 -1.38 -24.47
CA THR A 286 -14.57 -2.54 -23.57
C THR A 286 -15.93 -2.95 -23.02
N VAL A 287 -16.66 -2.02 -22.42
CA VAL A 287 -17.99 -2.29 -21.86
C VAL A 287 -18.97 -2.76 -22.94
N LYS A 288 -19.00 -2.12 -24.12
CA LYS A 288 -19.86 -2.56 -25.24
C LYS A 288 -19.54 -3.99 -25.68
N TYR A 289 -18.26 -4.34 -25.77
CA TYR A 289 -17.85 -5.70 -26.11
C TYR A 289 -18.29 -6.72 -25.06
N ILE A 290 -18.13 -6.40 -23.78
CA ILE A 290 -18.55 -7.26 -22.68
C ILE A 290 -20.06 -7.50 -22.74
N LEU A 291 -20.85 -6.44 -22.85
CA LEU A 291 -22.31 -6.54 -22.92
C LEU A 291 -22.75 -7.43 -24.09
N LEU A 292 -22.21 -7.22 -25.30
CA LEU A 292 -22.52 -8.05 -26.47
C LEU A 292 -22.16 -9.53 -26.32
N LYS A 293 -21.17 -9.86 -25.49
CA LYS A 293 -20.74 -11.24 -25.24
C LYS A 293 -21.63 -11.97 -24.22
N GLU A 294 -22.26 -11.21 -23.34
CA GLU A 294 -23.09 -11.72 -22.23
C GLU A 294 -24.59 -11.58 -22.51
N THR A 295 -24.99 -11.06 -23.70
CA THR A 295 -26.38 -11.08 -24.18
C THR A 295 -26.64 -12.37 -24.96
#